data_AF-A0A1B6FZI2-F1
#
_entry.id   AF-A0A1B6FZI2-F1
#
_cell.length_a   1.000
_cell.length_b   1.000
_cell.length_c   1.000
_cell.angle_alpha   90.00
_cell.angle_beta   90.00
_cell.angle_gamma   90.00
#
_symmetry.space_group_name_H-M   'P 1'
#
loop_
_entity.id
_entity.type
_entity.pdbx_description
1 polymer ?
#
loop_
_entity_poly.entity_id
_entity_poly.type
_entity_poly.pdbx_seq_one_letter_code
_entity_poly.pdbx_strand_id
1 'polypeptide(L)'
;SSQTQLVLERCPNPECKVQPLQYLADIRNSLTLAMRSYIVKYYQGWLICEDPGCPQRTRRLPLHFENKYPVCTHCGKNNMYREYSEKQLYTQLSYFQHVFDISKPPYSEMSINIDTFNAYCALKEHVARTLACSGYSVISLTKLFSGLFPEPIKIKK
;
A
#
# COMPACT_ATOMS: atom_id res chain seq x y z
N SER A 1 -9.73 3.66 34.20
CA SER A 1 -8.68 2.95 33.43
C SER A 1 -9.31 2.41 32.17
N SER A 2 -9.18 3.10 31.04
CA SER A 2 -9.68 2.64 29.75
C SER A 2 -8.81 1.48 29.28
N GLN A 3 -9.26 0.24 29.49
CA GLN A 3 -8.64 -0.93 28.86
C GLN A 3 -8.73 -0.75 27.34
N THR A 4 -7.59 -0.67 26.66
CA THR A 4 -7.52 -0.72 25.21
C THR A 4 -8.13 -2.04 24.77
N GLN A 5 -9.33 -2.02 24.19
CA GLN A 5 -10.03 -3.22 23.76
C GLN A 5 -9.79 -3.47 22.27
N LEU A 6 -9.51 -4.71 21.89
CA LEU A 6 -9.26 -5.06 20.49
C LEU A 6 -10.57 -5.08 19.69
N VAL A 7 -10.52 -4.50 18.49
CA VAL A 7 -11.70 -4.31 17.62
C VAL A 7 -12.33 -5.64 17.20
N LEU A 8 -11.57 -6.73 17.15
CA LEU A 8 -12.11 -8.06 16.82
C LEU A 8 -12.87 -8.73 17.99
N GLU A 9 -12.65 -8.28 19.23
CA GLU A 9 -13.24 -8.92 20.41
C GLU A 9 -14.64 -8.39 20.74
N ARG A 10 -14.96 -7.15 20.34
CA ARG A 10 -16.25 -6.53 20.63
C ARG A 10 -16.69 -5.59 19.53
N CYS A 11 -17.96 -5.68 19.15
CA CYS A 11 -18.58 -4.73 18.25
C CYS A 11 -18.60 -3.32 18.89
N PRO A 12 -18.30 -2.25 18.14
CA PRO A 12 -18.42 -0.88 18.65
C PRO A 12 -19.85 -0.48 19.06
N ASN A 13 -20.87 -1.15 18.53
CA ASN A 13 -22.26 -0.94 18.92
C ASN A 13 -22.53 -1.63 20.29
N PRO A 14 -22.88 -0.88 21.36
CA PRO A 14 -23.05 -1.45 22.70
C PRO A 14 -24.21 -2.46 22.81
N GLU A 15 -25.24 -2.31 21.97
CA GLU A 15 -26.39 -3.22 21.92
C GLU A 15 -26.08 -4.53 21.16
N CYS A 16 -24.98 -4.55 20.41
CA CYS A 16 -24.57 -5.71 19.63
C CYS A 16 -23.78 -6.70 20.49
N LYS A 17 -24.28 -7.93 20.59
CA LYS A 17 -23.61 -9.03 21.33
C LYS A 17 -22.68 -9.87 20.46
N VAL A 18 -22.62 -9.59 19.16
CA VAL A 18 -21.80 -10.35 18.21
C VAL A 18 -20.34 -9.93 18.34
N GLN A 19 -19.45 -10.93 18.38
CA GLN A 19 -18.01 -10.71 18.32
C GLN A 19 -17.56 -10.68 16.85
N PRO A 20 -16.91 -9.60 16.38
CA PRO A 20 -16.43 -9.53 15.00
C PRO A 20 -15.50 -10.68 14.60
N LEU A 21 -14.76 -11.25 15.56
CA LEU A 21 -13.94 -12.45 15.37
C LEU A 21 -14.69 -13.62 14.72
N GLN A 22 -15.98 -13.80 15.03
CA GLN A 22 -16.82 -14.88 14.46
C GLN A 22 -17.05 -14.71 12.94
N TYR A 23 -16.89 -13.50 12.43
CA TYR A 23 -17.11 -13.12 11.03
C TYR A 23 -15.78 -12.79 10.33
N LEU A 24 -14.68 -13.45 10.75
CA LEU A 24 -13.35 -13.20 10.20
C LEU A 24 -13.28 -13.34 8.67
N ALA A 25 -14.05 -14.26 8.10
CA ALA A 25 -14.13 -14.44 6.65
C ALA A 25 -14.69 -13.19 5.95
N ASP A 26 -15.74 -12.59 6.48
CA ASP A 26 -16.36 -11.37 5.94
C ASP A 26 -15.45 -10.16 6.10
N ILE A 27 -14.74 -10.07 7.23
CA ILE A 27 -13.71 -9.03 7.46
C ILE A 27 -12.59 -9.16 6.43
N ARG A 28 -12.07 -10.38 6.21
CA ARG A 28 -11.05 -10.65 5.19
C ARG A 28 -11.53 -10.33 3.78
N ASN A 29 -12.77 -10.65 3.45
CA ASN A 29 -13.38 -10.35 2.16
C ASN A 29 -13.51 -8.82 1.97
N SER A 30 -13.99 -8.11 2.98
CA SER A 30 -14.10 -6.65 2.98
C SER A 30 -12.75 -5.98 2.83
N LEU A 31 -11.74 -6.46 3.54
CA LEU A 31 -10.35 -6.02 3.41
C LEU A 31 -9.81 -6.25 1.98
N THR A 32 -10.14 -7.39 1.38
CA THR A 32 -9.76 -7.71 -0.01
C THR A 32 -10.38 -6.74 -1.00
N LEU A 33 -11.69 -6.45 -0.85
CA LEU A 33 -12.38 -5.49 -1.71
C LEU A 33 -11.81 -4.08 -1.54
N ALA A 34 -11.50 -3.67 -0.31
CA ALA A 34 -10.86 -2.40 -0.02
C ALA A 34 -9.47 -2.30 -0.68
N MET A 35 -8.60 -3.29 -0.50
CA MET A 35 -7.28 -3.28 -1.15
C MET A 35 -7.40 -3.24 -2.68
N ARG A 36 -8.31 -4.03 -3.26
CA ARG A 36 -8.55 -4.04 -4.71
C ARG A 36 -9.01 -2.68 -5.23
N SER A 37 -9.84 -1.95 -4.49
CA SER A 37 -10.30 -0.62 -4.93
C SER A 37 -9.15 0.38 -5.04
N TYR A 38 -8.20 0.38 -4.09
CA TYR A 38 -6.99 1.20 -4.17
C TYR A 38 -6.05 0.78 -5.28
N ILE A 39 -5.88 -0.53 -5.52
CA ILE A 39 -5.09 -1.05 -6.64
C ILE A 39 -5.70 -0.61 -7.97
N VAL A 40 -7.02 -0.76 -8.13
CA VAL A 40 -7.73 -0.30 -9.33
C VAL A 40 -7.56 1.21 -9.51
N LYS A 41 -7.67 2.01 -8.44
CA LYS A 41 -7.43 3.46 -8.49
C LYS A 41 -6.04 3.81 -9.01
N TYR A 42 -5.01 3.07 -8.60
CA TYR A 42 -3.65 3.25 -9.14
C TYR A 42 -3.55 2.89 -10.62
N TYR A 43 -4.10 1.74 -11.02
CA TYR A 43 -4.08 1.29 -12.41
C TYR A 43 -5.03 2.06 -13.34
N GLN A 44 -5.92 2.91 -12.82
CA GLN A 44 -6.65 3.87 -13.67
C GLN A 44 -5.70 4.82 -14.41
N GLY A 45 -4.50 5.07 -13.86
CA GLY A 45 -3.43 5.80 -14.55
C GLY A 45 -3.71 7.28 -14.77
N TRP A 46 -4.46 7.91 -13.86
CA TRP A 46 -4.74 9.33 -13.94
C TRP A 46 -3.46 10.17 -13.79
N LEU A 47 -3.30 11.12 -14.70
CA LEU A 47 -2.23 12.10 -14.77
C LEU A 47 -2.82 13.49 -14.56
N ILE A 48 -2.13 14.30 -13.77
CA ILE A 48 -2.43 15.72 -13.53
C ILE A 48 -1.20 16.56 -13.88
N CYS A 49 -1.44 17.78 -14.36
CA CYS A 49 -0.37 18.75 -14.58
C CYS A 49 0.24 19.20 -13.23
N GLU A 50 1.54 19.50 -13.24
CA GLU A 50 2.26 20.06 -12.08
C GLU A 50 1.69 21.41 -11.62
N ASP A 51 1.38 22.25 -12.59
CA ASP A 51 0.87 23.60 -12.38
C ASP A 51 -0.58 23.57 -11.90
N PRO A 52 -0.89 24.06 -10.68
CA PRO A 52 -2.23 24.12 -10.14
C PRO A 52 -3.20 24.99 -10.96
N GLY A 53 -2.68 25.93 -11.75
CA GLY A 53 -3.48 26.76 -12.65
C GLY A 53 -3.92 26.02 -13.93
N CYS A 54 -3.33 24.86 -14.21
CA CYS A 54 -3.65 24.06 -15.39
C CYS A 54 -4.70 23.00 -15.04
N PRO A 55 -5.90 23.02 -15.65
CA PRO A 55 -6.98 22.09 -15.31
C PRO A 55 -6.80 20.69 -15.90
N GLN A 56 -5.68 20.42 -16.57
CA GLN A 56 -5.50 19.20 -17.36
C GLN A 56 -5.37 17.97 -16.45
N ARG A 57 -6.34 17.06 -16.59
CA ARG A 57 -6.37 15.74 -15.94
C ARG A 57 -6.77 14.68 -16.96
N THR A 58 -5.91 13.70 -17.20
CA THR A 58 -6.10 12.72 -18.29
C THR A 58 -5.64 11.33 -17.89
N ARG A 59 -6.19 10.30 -18.55
CA ARG A 59 -5.68 8.92 -18.49
C ARG A 59 -4.80 8.56 -19.68
N ARG A 60 -4.78 9.40 -20.71
CA ARG A 60 -3.95 9.18 -21.90
C ARG A 60 -2.54 9.65 -21.60
N LEU A 61 -1.58 8.74 -21.65
CA LEU A 61 -0.16 9.07 -21.49
C LEU A 61 0.32 9.84 -22.74
N PRO A 62 0.77 11.11 -22.60
CA PRO A 62 1.40 11.83 -23.69
C PRO A 62 2.64 11.08 -24.20
N LEU A 63 2.92 11.16 -25.50
CA LEU A 63 4.12 10.55 -26.10
C LEU A 63 5.36 11.46 -26.04
N HIS A 64 5.17 12.75 -25.78
CA HIS A 64 6.25 13.71 -25.59
C HIS A 64 6.68 13.73 -24.13
N PHE A 65 7.95 13.46 -23.87
CA PHE A 65 8.54 13.41 -22.54
C PHE A 65 9.71 14.38 -22.44
N GLU A 66 9.81 15.04 -21.29
CA GLU A 66 11.01 15.73 -20.86
C GLU A 66 11.58 14.98 -19.66
N ASN A 67 12.85 14.57 -19.76
CA ASN A 67 13.49 13.66 -18.81
C ASN A 67 12.69 12.35 -18.64
N LYS A 68 12.11 12.14 -17.46
CA LYS A 68 11.35 10.94 -17.08
C LYS A 68 9.84 11.18 -17.03
N TYR A 69 9.38 12.39 -17.31
CA TYR A 69 8.00 12.80 -17.12
C TYR A 69 7.35 13.23 -18.43
N PRO A 70 6.07 12.87 -18.65
CA PRO A 70 5.34 13.32 -19.83
C PRO A 70 5.04 14.82 -19.74
N VAL A 71 5.16 15.52 -20.86
CA VAL A 71 4.82 16.95 -20.94
C VAL A 71 3.31 17.12 -21.09
N CYS A 72 2.76 18.09 -20.36
CA CYS A 72 1.34 18.40 -20.39
C CYS A 72 0.90 18.89 -21.78
N THR A 73 -0.10 18.22 -22.36
CA THR A 73 -0.63 18.55 -23.69
C THR A 73 -1.49 19.81 -23.73
N HIS A 74 -1.87 20.36 -22.57
CA HIS A 74 -2.68 21.57 -22.48
C HIS A 74 -1.82 22.84 -22.40
N CYS A 75 -0.89 22.91 -21.44
CA CYS A 75 -0.04 24.08 -21.29
C CYS A 75 1.26 24.01 -22.12
N GLY A 76 1.67 22.81 -22.55
CA GLY A 76 2.88 22.58 -23.35
C GLY A 76 4.21 22.91 -22.66
N LYS A 77 4.17 23.20 -21.35
CA LYS A 77 5.32 23.74 -20.59
C LYS A 77 5.69 22.90 -19.36
N ASN A 78 4.68 22.40 -18.65
CA ASN A 78 4.87 21.73 -17.37
C ASN A 78 4.74 20.21 -17.53
N ASN A 79 5.35 19.48 -16.59
CA ASN A 79 5.26 18.03 -16.56
C ASN A 79 3.91 17.56 -16.01
N MET A 80 3.56 16.31 -16.29
CA MET A 80 2.44 15.63 -15.66
C MET A 80 2.92 14.51 -14.75
N TYR A 81 2.18 14.33 -13.65
CA TYR A 81 2.45 13.32 -12.62
C TYR A 81 1.22 12.45 -12.40
N ARG A 82 1.43 11.23 -11.90
CA ARG A 82 0.31 10.40 -11.47
C ARG A 82 -0.41 11.06 -10.30
N GLU A 83 -1.72 11.23 -10.44
CA GLU A 83 -2.59 11.72 -9.39
C GLU A 83 -2.57 10.79 -8.16
N TYR A 84 -2.54 9.49 -8.41
CA TYR A 84 -2.35 8.48 -7.38
C TYR A 84 -1.05 7.73 -7.64
N SER A 85 -0.04 8.08 -6.85
CA SER A 85 1.32 7.57 -6.96
C SER A 85 1.47 6.15 -6.42
N GLU A 86 2.52 5.46 -6.86
CA GLU A 86 2.87 4.13 -6.36
C GLU A 86 3.19 4.18 -4.85
N LYS A 87 3.85 5.26 -4.39
CA LYS A 87 4.11 5.49 -2.97
C LYS A 87 2.81 5.58 -2.16
N GLN A 88 1.80 6.31 -2.64
CA GLN A 88 0.52 6.41 -1.96
C GLN A 88 -0.22 5.07 -1.88
N LEU A 89 -0.17 4.26 -2.95
CA LEU A 89 -0.71 2.89 -2.91
C LEU A 89 0.03 2.04 -1.88
N TYR A 90 1.36 2.04 -1.91
CA TYR A 90 2.18 1.30 -0.96
C TYR A 90 1.87 1.71 0.49
N THR A 91 1.87 3.01 0.79
CA THR A 91 1.54 3.53 2.13
C THR A 91 0.15 3.09 2.58
N GLN A 92 -0.86 3.09 1.70
CA GLN A 92 -2.21 2.64 2.04
C GLN A 92 -2.25 1.15 2.40
N LEU A 93 -1.56 0.30 1.62
CA LEU A 93 -1.49 -1.14 1.90
C LEU A 93 -0.67 -1.44 3.16
N SER A 94 0.45 -0.73 3.37
CA SER A 94 1.24 -0.80 4.60
C SER A 94 0.43 -0.36 5.82
N TYR A 95 -0.42 0.65 5.68
CA TYR A 95 -1.34 1.07 6.73
C TYR A 95 -2.28 -0.08 7.12
N PHE A 96 -2.91 -0.77 6.15
CA PHE A 96 -3.75 -1.94 6.46
C PHE A 96 -2.97 -3.04 7.18
N GLN A 97 -1.74 -3.34 6.75
CA GLN A 97 -0.89 -4.32 7.43
C GLN A 97 -0.60 -3.91 8.87
N HIS A 98 -0.32 -2.61 9.09
CA HIS A 98 -0.01 -2.06 10.40
C HIS A 98 -1.22 -2.09 11.36
N VAL A 99 -2.44 -1.84 10.86
CA VAL A 99 -3.67 -1.91 11.67
C VAL A 99 -3.86 -3.30 12.29
N PHE A 100 -3.41 -4.37 11.62
CA PHE A 100 -3.48 -5.73 12.14
C PHE A 100 -2.22 -6.18 12.90
N ASP A 101 -1.25 -5.29 13.09
CA ASP A 101 0.02 -5.60 13.73
C ASP A 101 -0.04 -5.41 15.25
N ILE A 102 -0.63 -6.39 15.93
CA ILE A 102 -0.73 -6.44 17.40
C ILE A 102 0.58 -6.87 18.09
N SER A 103 1.65 -7.10 17.33
CA SER A 103 2.98 -7.41 17.90
C SER A 103 3.71 -6.16 18.39
N LYS A 104 3.17 -4.97 18.12
CA LYS A 104 3.73 -3.68 18.49
C LYS A 104 3.04 -3.09 19.72
N PRO A 105 3.74 -2.25 20.50
CA PRO A 105 3.11 -1.48 21.58
C PRO A 105 1.95 -0.62 21.05
N PRO A 106 0.86 -0.44 21.81
CA PRO A 106 0.65 -0.92 23.19
C PRO A 106 0.13 -2.37 23.30
N TYR A 107 -0.12 -3.05 22.17
CA TYR A 107 -0.79 -4.37 22.17
C TYR A 107 0.14 -5.51 22.60
N SER A 108 1.45 -5.36 22.39
CA SER A 108 2.45 -6.38 22.75
C SER A 108 2.49 -6.73 24.24
N GLU A 109 2.04 -5.82 25.10
CA GLU A 109 2.02 -5.99 26.56
C GLU A 109 0.66 -6.51 27.07
N MET A 110 -0.33 -6.64 26.18
CA MET A 110 -1.66 -7.11 26.54
C MET A 110 -1.72 -8.64 26.56
N SER A 111 -2.48 -9.19 27.51
CA SER A 111 -2.90 -10.59 27.45
C SER A 111 -3.99 -10.73 26.38
N ILE A 112 -3.65 -11.36 25.25
CA ILE A 112 -4.54 -11.54 24.10
C ILE A 112 -4.89 -13.02 23.97
N ASN A 113 -6.16 -13.33 23.74
CA ASN A 113 -6.60 -14.70 23.47
C ASN A 113 -5.91 -15.24 22.18
N ILE A 114 -5.54 -16.52 22.20
CA ILE A 114 -4.83 -17.17 21.08
C ILE A 114 -5.62 -17.09 19.75
N ASP A 115 -6.94 -17.23 19.78
CA ASP A 115 -7.80 -17.15 18.60
C ASP A 115 -7.83 -15.72 18.03
N THR A 116 -7.93 -14.72 18.92
CA THR A 116 -7.81 -13.31 18.56
C THR A 116 -6.45 -13.04 17.92
N PHE A 117 -5.36 -13.52 18.54
CA PHE A 117 -4.01 -13.34 18.02
C PHE A 117 -3.85 -13.95 16.62
N ASN A 118 -4.32 -15.19 16.45
CA ASN A 118 -4.28 -15.89 15.17
C ASN A 118 -5.09 -15.17 14.09
N ALA A 119 -6.24 -14.60 14.44
CA ALA A 119 -7.06 -13.83 13.51
C ALA A 119 -6.35 -12.55 13.03
N TYR A 120 -5.72 -11.80 13.94
CA TYR A 120 -4.90 -10.63 13.58
C TYR A 120 -3.71 -11.03 12.70
N CYS A 121 -2.99 -12.10 13.04
CA CYS A 121 -1.92 -12.65 12.21
C CYS A 121 -2.40 -13.03 10.80
N ALA A 122 -3.55 -13.70 10.69
CA ALA A 122 -4.11 -14.11 9.41
C ALA A 122 -4.49 -12.88 8.53
N LEU A 123 -5.07 -11.84 9.12
CA LEU A 123 -5.37 -10.60 8.40
C LEU A 123 -4.10 -9.85 7.98
N LYS A 124 -3.10 -9.76 8.87
CA LYS A 124 -1.79 -9.17 8.59
C LYS A 124 -1.08 -9.89 7.44
N GLU A 125 -1.05 -11.23 7.47
CA GLU A 125 -0.45 -12.05 6.41
C GLU A 125 -1.20 -11.86 5.08
N HIS A 126 -2.53 -11.77 5.13
CA HIS A 126 -3.33 -11.53 3.94
C HIS A 126 -2.96 -10.23 3.22
N VAL A 127 -2.73 -9.15 3.98
CA VAL A 127 -2.20 -7.89 3.42
C VAL A 127 -0.76 -8.06 2.94
N ALA A 128 0.09 -8.75 3.71
CA ALA A 128 1.50 -8.98 3.38
C ALA A 128 1.68 -9.66 2.03
N ARG A 129 0.84 -10.67 1.71
CA ARG A 129 0.84 -11.34 0.40
C ARG A 129 0.54 -10.38 -0.75
N THR A 130 -0.36 -9.44 -0.55
CA THR A 130 -0.70 -8.41 -1.55
C THR A 130 0.46 -7.42 -1.72
N LEU A 131 1.08 -7.00 -0.60
CA LEU A 131 2.25 -6.12 -0.62
C LEU A 131 3.47 -6.77 -1.28
N ALA A 132 3.68 -8.08 -1.11
CA ALA A 132 4.80 -8.80 -1.73
C ALA A 132 4.83 -8.67 -3.26
N CYS A 133 3.66 -8.51 -3.89
CA CYS A 133 3.54 -8.27 -5.33
C CYS A 133 3.80 -6.82 -5.77
N SER A 134 4.01 -5.88 -4.84
CA SER A 134 4.26 -4.46 -5.14
C SER A 134 5.71 -4.19 -5.55
N GLY A 135 5.96 -3.15 -6.35
CA GLY A 135 7.31 -2.75 -6.78
C GLY A 135 8.22 -2.27 -5.65
N TYR A 136 7.63 -1.91 -4.49
CA TYR A 136 8.35 -1.46 -3.30
C TYR A 136 8.68 -2.59 -2.31
N SER A 137 8.20 -3.82 -2.50
CA SER A 137 8.43 -4.92 -1.55
C SER A 137 9.86 -5.44 -1.57
N VAL A 138 10.57 -5.27 -2.70
CA VAL A 138 11.91 -5.81 -2.90
C VAL A 138 12.86 -4.70 -3.36
N ILE A 139 13.86 -4.41 -2.53
CA ILE A 139 15.00 -3.57 -2.91
C ILE A 139 16.15 -4.50 -3.28
N SER A 140 16.53 -4.54 -4.56
CA SER A 140 17.71 -5.27 -4.99
C SER A 140 18.97 -4.47 -4.67
N LEU A 141 19.66 -4.86 -3.59
CA LEU A 141 20.94 -4.25 -3.21
C LEU A 141 22.00 -4.39 -4.31
N THR A 142 21.98 -5.49 -5.05
CA THR A 142 22.87 -5.68 -6.21
C THR A 142 22.65 -4.60 -7.27
N LYS A 143 21.39 -4.26 -7.61
CA LYS A 143 21.09 -3.18 -8.56
C LYS A 143 21.40 -1.80 -7.96
N LEU A 144 21.20 -1.62 -6.66
CA LEU A 144 21.47 -0.36 -5.97
C LEU A 144 22.97 -0.03 -5.98
N PHE A 145 23.83 -1.04 -5.83
CA PHE A 145 25.27 -0.88 -5.71
C PHE A 145 26.06 -1.31 -6.96
N SER A 146 25.39 -1.65 -8.06
CA SER A 146 26.07 -2.12 -9.28
C SER A 146 27.02 -1.10 -9.90
N GLY A 147 26.83 0.20 -9.63
CA GLY A 147 27.74 1.26 -10.08
C GLY A 147 28.91 1.57 -9.15
N LEU A 148 28.97 0.96 -7.96
CA LEU A 148 30.06 1.20 -6.99
C LEU A 148 31.21 0.20 -7.10
N PHE A 149 30.96 -0.96 -7.70
CA PHE A 149 31.98 -1.97 -7.93
C PHE A 149 32.34 -1.99 -9.42
N PRO A 150 33.62 -1.90 -9.79
CA PRO A 150 34.02 -2.04 -11.18
C PRO A 150 33.59 -3.42 -11.70
N GLU A 151 32.92 -3.43 -12.85
CA GLU A 151 32.57 -4.67 -13.54
C GLU A 151 33.86 -5.48 -13.78
N PRO A 152 33.89 -6.80 -13.48
CA PRO A 152 35.07 -7.61 -13.69
C PRO A 152 35.46 -7.55 -15.17
N ILE A 153 36.74 -7.24 -15.42
CA ILE A 153 37.32 -7.16 -16.77
C ILE A 153 37.08 -8.50 -17.46
N LYS A 154 36.19 -8.53 -18.45
CA LYS A 154 35.97 -9.71 -19.28
C LYS A 154 37.18 -9.91 -20.19
N ILE A 155 38.15 -10.70 -19.73
CA ILE A 155 39.24 -11.20 -20.59
C ILE A 155 38.58 -12.16 -21.59
N LYS A 156 38.45 -11.72 -22.84
CA LYS A 156 38.04 -12.61 -23.95
C LYS A 156 39.13 -13.68 -24.11
N LYS A 157 38.74 -14.96 -24.02
CA LYS A 157 39.57 -16.07 -24.47
C LYS A 157 39.67 -16.06 -25.99
#